data_AF-A0ABD3V1N9-F1
#
_entry.id   AF-A0ABD3V1N9-F1
#
_cell.length_a   1.000
_cell.length_b   1.000
_cell.length_c   1.000
_cell.angle_alpha   90.00
_cell.angle_beta   90.00
_cell.angle_gamma   90.00
#
_symmetry.space_group_name_H-M   'P 1'
#
loop_
_entity.id
_entity.type
_entity.pdbx_description
1 polymer ?
#
loop_
_entity_poly.entity_id
_entity_poly.type
_entity_poly.pdbx_seq_one_letter_code
_entity_poly.pdbx_strand_id
1 'polypeptide(L)'
;NNKCTELDQSLRNDKCTELDQSLRNDKCTELDQSLRNDKCTELDQSLRNDKCTELDQSLRNDKCTELDQSLRNDKCTELDQSLRNDKCIKLDQSLRDDKCTE
;
A
#
# COMPACT_ATOMS: atom_id res chain seq x y z
N ASN A 1 -20.15 7.06 -7.70
CA ASN A 1 -19.87 6.36 -8.97
C ASN A 1 -18.93 7.22 -9.82
N ASN A 2 -17.79 7.60 -9.25
CA ASN A 2 -16.69 8.19 -10.01
C ASN A 2 -15.80 7.06 -10.47
N LYS A 3 -16.07 6.54 -11.67
CA LYS A 3 -15.19 5.61 -12.37
C LYS A 3 -14.42 6.41 -13.41
N CYS A 4 -13.11 6.53 -13.25
CA CYS A 4 -12.22 7.14 -14.23
C CYS A 4 -11.35 6.07 -14.91
N THR A 5 -10.86 6.40 -16.10
CA THR A 5 -9.75 5.66 -16.72
C THR A 5 -8.45 6.27 -16.21
N GLU A 6 -8.29 7.57 -16.41
CA GLU A 6 -7.10 8.33 -16.04
C GLU A 6 -7.56 9.61 -15.33
N LEU A 7 -6.86 10.00 -14.27
CA LEU A 7 -7.14 11.22 -13.53
C LEU A 7 -5.85 11.71 -12.85
N ASP A 8 -5.54 12.98 -13.00
CA ASP A 8 -4.35 13.58 -12.39
C ASP A 8 -4.52 13.72 -10.86
N GLN A 9 -5.61 14.35 -10.42
CA GLN A 9 -5.82 14.62 -8.99
C GLN A 9 -7.26 14.40 -8.55
N SER A 10 -7.42 13.86 -7.34
CA SER A 10 -8.73 13.74 -6.71
C SER A 10 -8.71 13.92 -5.20
N LEU A 11 -9.68 14.67 -4.67
CA LEU A 11 -9.95 14.65 -3.24
C LEU A 11 -10.59 13.33 -2.80
N ARG A 12 -11.41 12.73 -3.66
CA ARG A 12 -12.10 11.47 -3.38
C ARG A 12 -12.46 10.76 -4.66
N ASN A 13 -12.02 9.52 -4.79
CA ASN A 13 -12.33 8.70 -5.95
C ASN A 13 -12.80 7.29 -5.52
N ASP A 14 -13.84 6.78 -6.20
CA ASP A 14 -14.38 5.45 -5.91
C ASP A 14 -13.63 4.37 -6.72
N LYS A 15 -13.28 4.67 -7.98
CA LYS A 15 -12.58 3.73 -8.86
C LYS A 15 -11.81 4.47 -9.95
N CYS A 16 -10.50 4.23 -10.10
CA CYS A 16 -9.75 4.59 -11.31
C CYS A 16 -8.99 3.39 -11.85
N THR A 17 -8.55 3.49 -13.11
CA THR A 17 -7.47 2.61 -13.59
C THR A 17 -6.14 3.24 -13.19
N GLU A 18 -5.89 4.48 -13.61
CA GLU A 18 -4.66 5.25 -13.36
C GLU A 18 -5.01 6.57 -12.65
N LEU A 19 -4.33 6.85 -11.53
CA LEU A 19 -4.54 8.08 -10.77
C LEU A 19 -3.20 8.57 -10.20
N ASP A 20 -2.75 9.78 -10.52
CA ASP A 20 -1.48 10.30 -9.98
C ASP A 20 -1.63 10.59 -8.47
N GLN A 21 -2.57 11.45 -8.07
CA GLN A 21 -2.71 11.83 -6.66
C GLN A 21 -4.12 11.74 -6.11
N SER A 22 -4.24 11.19 -4.90
CA SER A 22 -5.50 11.19 -4.17
C SER A 22 -5.38 11.46 -2.66
N LEU A 23 -6.35 12.19 -2.13
CA LEU A 23 -6.51 12.22 -0.67
C LEU A 23 -7.19 10.94 -0.16
N ARG A 24 -8.17 10.44 -0.89
CA ARG A 24 -8.89 9.19 -0.60
C ARG A 24 -9.25 8.46 -1.88
N ASN A 25 -8.86 7.20 -1.98
CA ASN A 25 -9.24 6.34 -3.09
C ASN A 25 -9.72 4.97 -2.59
N ASP A 26 -10.87 4.52 -3.09
CA ASP A 26 -11.42 3.23 -2.68
C ASP A 26 -10.80 2.08 -3.52
N LYS A 27 -10.56 2.29 -4.82
CA LYS A 27 -9.97 1.28 -5.73
C LYS A 27 -9.17 1.93 -6.86
N CYS A 28 -7.91 1.56 -7.01
CA CYS A 28 -7.12 1.83 -8.22
C CYS A 28 -6.50 0.55 -8.78
N THR A 29 -6.11 0.59 -10.05
CA THR A 29 -5.12 -0.37 -10.56
C THR A 29 -3.73 0.19 -10.26
N GLU A 30 -3.44 1.39 -10.75
CA GLU A 30 -2.17 2.12 -10.60
C GLU A 30 -2.46 3.45 -9.92
N LEU A 31 -1.67 3.78 -8.88
CA LEU A 31 -1.81 5.01 -8.11
C LEU A 31 -0.45 5.49 -7.61
N ASP A 32 0.02 6.66 -8.01
CA ASP A 32 1.35 7.12 -7.57
C ASP A 32 1.31 7.51 -6.08
N GLN A 33 0.35 8.35 -5.67
CA GLN A 33 0.32 8.86 -4.30
C GLN A 33 -1.07 8.88 -3.68
N SER A 34 -1.14 8.43 -2.43
CA SER A 34 -2.36 8.56 -1.62
C SER A 34 -2.13 8.89 -0.16
N LEU A 35 -3.03 9.69 0.42
CA LEU A 35 -3.10 9.76 1.89
C LEU A 35 -3.80 8.52 2.45
N ARG A 36 -4.86 8.05 1.78
CA ARG A 36 -5.61 6.84 2.15
C ARG A 36 -6.05 6.09 0.92
N ASN A 37 -5.71 4.82 0.85
CA ASN A 37 -6.17 3.92 -0.20
C ASN A 37 -6.71 2.62 0.39
N ASP A 38 -7.90 2.19 -0.05
CA ASP A 38 -8.49 0.95 0.45
C ASP A 38 -7.96 -0.27 -0.34
N LYS A 39 -7.80 -0.14 -1.66
CA LYS A 39 -7.31 -1.21 -2.55
C LYS A 39 -6.55 -0.67 -3.75
N CYS A 40 -5.31 -1.12 -3.93
CA CYS A 40 -4.56 -0.96 -5.18
C CYS A 40 -4.03 -2.30 -5.68
N THR A 41 -3.73 -2.36 -6.97
CA THR A 41 -2.81 -3.37 -7.50
C THR A 41 -1.38 -2.89 -7.28
N GLU A 42 -1.04 -1.72 -7.83
CA GLU A 42 0.25 -1.06 -7.77
C GLU A 42 0.07 0.32 -7.14
N LEU A 43 0.94 0.67 -6.17
CA LEU A 43 0.89 1.93 -5.46
C LEU A 43 2.29 2.35 -5.03
N ASP A 44 2.78 3.50 -5.49
CA ASP A 44 4.15 3.92 -5.11
C ASP A 44 4.17 4.38 -3.65
N GLN A 45 3.27 5.30 -3.27
CA GLN A 45 3.34 5.92 -1.95
C GLN A 45 1.97 6.03 -1.26
N SER A 46 1.94 5.62 0.01
CA SER A 46 0.79 5.86 0.86
C SER A 46 1.12 6.26 2.30
N LEU A 47 0.30 7.14 2.87
CA LEU A 47 0.32 7.28 4.34
C LEU A 47 -0.39 6.09 5.00
N ARG A 48 -1.49 5.62 4.42
CA ARG A 48 -2.28 4.48 4.89
C ARG A 48 -2.82 3.69 3.71
N ASN A 49 -2.58 2.39 3.70
CA ASN A 49 -3.14 1.50 2.72
C ASN A 49 -3.71 0.24 3.40
N ASP A 50 -4.93 -0.14 3.02
CA ASP A 50 -5.57 -1.33 3.60
C ASP A 50 -5.14 -2.61 2.86
N LYS A 51 -5.05 -2.56 1.52
CA LYS A 51 -4.67 -3.70 0.68
C LYS A 51 -3.94 -3.26 -0.57
N CYS A 52 -2.73 -3.78 -0.78
CA CYS A 52 -2.04 -3.71 -2.08
C CYS A 52 -1.58 -5.08 -2.55
N THR A 53 -1.34 -5.22 -3.85
CA THR A 53 -0.50 -6.30 -4.35
C THR A 53 0.96 -5.89 -4.21
N GLU A 54 1.34 -4.77 -4.84
CA GLU A 54 2.69 -4.20 -4.87
C GLU A 54 2.64 -2.77 -4.32
N LEU A 55 3.52 -2.46 -3.38
CA LEU A 55 3.57 -1.16 -2.71
C LEU A 55 5.01 -0.78 -2.38
N ASP A 56 5.51 0.33 -2.92
CA ASP A 56 6.89 0.72 -2.63
C ASP A 56 7.01 1.27 -1.20
N GLN A 57 6.17 2.25 -0.84
CA GLN A 57 6.32 2.94 0.45
C GLN A 57 5.01 3.15 1.18
N SER A 58 5.01 2.80 2.47
CA SER A 58 3.90 3.15 3.35
C SER A 58 4.31 3.56 4.75
N LEU A 59 3.56 4.49 5.35
CA LEU A 59 3.66 4.69 6.80
C LEU A 59 2.90 3.61 7.56
N ARG A 60 1.74 3.19 7.05
CA ARG A 60 0.97 2.05 7.58
C ARG A 60 0.36 1.25 6.43
N ASN A 61 0.55 -0.06 6.48
CA ASN A 61 -0.10 -0.99 5.57
C ASN A 61 -0.71 -2.17 6.34
N ASP A 62 -1.97 -2.48 6.05
CA ASP A 62 -2.64 -3.60 6.70
C ASP A 62 -2.31 -4.94 6.00
N LYS A 63 -2.30 -4.95 4.66
CA LYS A 63 -2.02 -6.15 3.86
C LYS A 63 -1.31 -5.82 2.56
N CYS A 64 -0.15 -6.43 2.33
CA CYS A 64 0.51 -6.47 1.03
C CYS A 64 0.84 -7.88 0.59
N THR A 65 1.03 -8.08 -0.71
CA THR A 65 1.78 -9.24 -1.20
C THR A 65 3.26 -8.89 -1.17
N GLU A 66 3.65 -7.81 -1.83
CA GLU A 66 5.03 -7.32 -1.93
C GLU A 66 5.06 -5.88 -1.42
N LEU A 67 6.02 -5.58 -0.54
CA LEU A 67 6.15 -4.27 0.09
C LEU A 67 7.63 -3.93 0.30
N ASP A 68 8.13 -2.88 -0.33
CA ASP A 68 9.53 -2.51 -0.19
C ASP A 68 9.80 -1.89 1.18
N GLN A 69 9.05 -0.85 1.57
CA GLN A 69 9.31 -0.13 2.80
C GLN A 69 8.04 0.20 3.58
N SER A 70 8.07 -0.07 4.88
CA SER A 70 7.04 0.42 5.79
C SER A 70 7.51 0.84 7.17
N LEU A 71 6.85 1.84 7.74
CA LEU A 71 7.03 2.11 9.18
C LEU A 71 6.26 1.10 10.03
N ARG A 72 5.06 0.69 9.60
CA ARG A 72 4.26 -0.36 10.22
C ARG A 72 3.55 -1.18 9.16
N ASN A 73 3.68 -2.49 9.26
CA ASN A 73 2.93 -3.42 8.43
C ASN A 73 2.29 -4.53 9.27
N ASP A 74 1.02 -4.82 9.04
CA ASP A 74 0.31 -5.87 9.79
C ASP A 74 0.52 -7.25 9.15
N LYS A 75 0.43 -7.35 7.81
CA LYS A 75 0.62 -8.61 7.07
C LYS A 75 1.26 -8.37 5.71
N CYS A 76 2.36 -9.05 5.44
CA CYS A 76 2.94 -9.10 4.10
C CYS A 76 3.31 -10.53 3.70
N THR A 77 3.41 -10.81 2.40
CA THR A 77 4.07 -12.05 1.96
C THR A 77 5.57 -11.81 1.89
N GLU A 78 6.02 -10.81 1.15
CA GLU A 78 7.43 -10.42 0.99
C GLU A 78 7.60 -8.95 1.37
N LEU A 79 8.41 -8.69 2.40
CA LEU A 79 8.64 -7.35 2.92
C LEU A 79 10.14 -7.06 2.98
N ASP A 80 10.63 -6.05 2.26
CA ASP A 80 12.07 -5.76 2.29
C ASP A 80 12.46 -5.08 3.61
N GLN A 81 11.84 -3.94 3.94
CA GLN A 81 12.21 -3.18 5.12
C GLN A 81 11.01 -2.74 5.94
N SER A 82 11.11 -2.93 7.26
CA SER A 82 10.16 -2.29 8.18
C SER A 82 10.71 -1.87 9.53
N LEU A 83 10.12 -0.83 10.11
CA LEU A 83 10.38 -0.53 11.53
C LEU A 83 9.61 -1.50 12.43
N ARG A 84 8.39 -1.87 12.05
CA ARG A 84 7.54 -2.82 12.77
C ARG A 84 6.74 -3.67 11.79
N ASN A 85 6.74 -4.98 11.99
CA ASN A 85 5.93 -5.90 11.22
C ASN A 85 5.25 -6.95 12.11
N ASP A 86 3.94 -7.14 11.98
CA ASP A 86 3.25 -8.15 12.79
C ASP A 86 3.38 -9.55 12.18
N LYS A 87 3.19 -9.69 10.85
CA LYS A 87 3.27 -10.98 10.16
C LYS A 87 3.91 -10.87 8.78
N CYS A 88 4.87 -11.73 8.49
CA CYS A 88 5.35 -11.96 7.13
C CYS A 88 5.62 -13.43 6.81
N ILE A 89 5.80 -13.73 5.52
CA ILE A 89 6.46 -14.97 5.10
C ILE A 89 7.96 -14.68 4.97
N LYS A 90 8.35 -13.76 4.08
CA LYS A 90 9.74 -13.32 3.94
C LYS A 90 9.91 -11.88 4.41
N LEU A 91 11.03 -11.64 5.10
CA LEU A 91 11.43 -10.31 5.56
C LEU A 91 12.95 -10.18 5.49
N ASP A 92 13.45 -9.17 4.78
CA ASP A 92 14.90 -8.90 4.74
C ASP A 92 15.36 -8.18 6.01
N GLN A 93 14.74 -7.03 6.35
CA GLN A 93 15.16 -6.23 7.49
C GLN A 93 13.99 -5.69 8.32
N SER A 94 14.02 -5.92 9.63
CA SER A 94 13.21 -5.13 10.55
C SER A 94 13.88 -4.79 11.88
N LEU A 95 13.39 -3.71 12.49
CA LEU A 95 13.75 -3.41 13.88
C LEU A 95 12.92 -4.22 14.88
N ARG A 96 11.66 -4.54 14.54
CA ARG A 96 10.74 -5.33 15.36
C ARG A 96 9.80 -6.13 14.48
N ASP A 97 9.75 -7.42 14.73
CA ASP A 97 8.79 -8.33 14.12
C ASP A 97 8.16 -9.27 15.15
N ASP A 98 6.88 -9.60 14.95
CA ASP A 98 6.16 -10.53 15.84
C ASP A 98 6.19 -11.97 15.30
N LYS A 99 5.88 -12.17 14.00
CA LYS A 99 5.85 -13.49 13.37
C LYS A 99 6.25 -13.45 11.89
N CYS A 100 7.50 -13.75 11.60
CA CYS A 100 7.95 -14.06 10.25
C CYS A 100 8.27 -15.55 10.12
N THR A 101 7.73 -16.16 9.06
CA THR A 101 7.92 -17.60 8.76
C THR A 101 8.56 -17.74 7.39
N GLU A 102 9.88 -17.87 7.39
CA GLU A 102 10.69 -18.11 6.20
C GLU A 102 10.51 -19.53 5.64
#